data_AF-A0A389MFY3-F1
#
_entry.id   AF-A0A389MFY3-F1
#
_cell.length_a   1.000
_cell.length_b   1.000
_cell.length_c   1.000
_cell.angle_alpha   90.00
_cell.angle_beta   90.00
_cell.angle_gamma   90.00
#
_symmetry.space_group_name_H-M   'P 1'
#
loop_
_entity.id
_entity.type
_entity.pdbx_description
1 polymer ?
#
loop_
_entity_poly.entity_id
_entity_poly.type
_entity_poly.pdbx_seq_one_letter_code
_entity_poly.pdbx_strand_id
1 'polypeptide(L)'
;MLDKLNAALQFQQEALNLRAQRQEILSANIANADTPGYQARDIDFASQLQKVMEAGRANGSGMSLELTNTRHIPASTSAGADLDLMYRIPDQPSMDGNTVDMDPSPTTVCDIRPT
;
A
#
# COMPACT_ATOMS: atom_id res chain seq x y z
N MET A 1 3.41 -30.35 9.43
CA MET A 1 2.17 -30.04 8.66
C MET A 1 1.50 -28.76 9.15
N LEU A 2 1.39 -28.54 10.46
CA LEU A 2 0.85 -27.31 11.06
C LEU A 2 1.56 -26.01 10.62
N ASP A 3 2.88 -26.05 10.47
CA ASP A 3 3.69 -24.90 10.04
C ASP A 3 3.29 -24.34 8.65
N LYS A 4 3.00 -25.23 7.69
CA LYS A 4 2.52 -24.84 6.35
C LYS A 4 1.14 -24.21 6.37
N LEU A 5 0.27 -24.67 7.26
CA LEU A 5 -1.07 -24.12 7.44
C LEU A 5 -0.99 -22.71 8.03
N ASN A 6 -0.13 -22.52 9.04
CA ASN A 6 0.12 -21.21 9.64
C ASN A 6 0.66 -20.21 8.61
N ALA A 7 1.63 -20.64 7.79
CA ALA A 7 2.15 -19.80 6.70
C ALA A 7 1.10 -19.42 5.64
N ALA A 8 0.22 -20.36 5.28
CA ALA A 8 -0.86 -20.10 4.32
C ALA A 8 -1.91 -19.11 4.88
N LEU A 9 -2.30 -19.27 6.14
CA LEU A 9 -3.21 -18.35 6.83
C LEU A 9 -2.60 -16.95 6.97
N GLN A 10 -1.31 -16.87 7.32
CA GLN A 10 -0.59 -15.60 7.40
C GLN A 10 -0.58 -14.88 6.04
N PHE A 11 -0.26 -15.59 4.96
CA PHE A 11 -0.29 -15.03 3.60
C PHE A 11 -1.67 -14.48 3.22
N GLN A 12 -2.73 -15.25 3.49
CA GLN A 12 -4.10 -14.82 3.20
C GLN A 12 -4.49 -13.58 4.01
N GLN A 13 -4.09 -13.52 5.29
CA GLN A 13 -4.34 -12.37 6.14
C GLN A 13 -3.67 -11.10 5.59
N GLU A 14 -2.39 -11.18 5.23
CA GLU A 14 -1.65 -10.05 4.66
C GLU A 14 -2.24 -9.61 3.31
N ALA A 15 -2.61 -10.56 2.45
CA ALA A 15 -3.25 -10.26 1.18
C ALA A 15 -4.61 -9.55 1.35
N LEU A 16 -5.41 -9.97 2.34
CA LEU A 16 -6.68 -9.31 2.67
C LEU A 16 -6.47 -7.90 3.23
N ASN A 17 -5.50 -7.73 4.12
CA ASN A 17 -5.13 -6.41 4.65
C ASN A 17 -4.69 -5.45 3.53
N LEU A 18 -3.81 -5.90 2.64
CA LEU A 18 -3.32 -5.10 1.51
C LEU A 18 -4.46 -4.75 0.54
N ARG A 19 -5.40 -5.69 0.32
CA ARG A 19 -6.58 -5.45 -0.50
C ARG A 19 -7.50 -4.40 0.12
N ALA A 20 -7.72 -4.44 1.43
CA ALA A 20 -8.51 -3.44 2.14
C ALA A 20 -7.88 -2.04 1.99
N GLN A 21 -6.56 -1.92 2.17
CA GLN A 21 -5.83 -0.66 1.98
C GLN A 21 -5.95 -0.14 0.53
N ARG A 22 -5.83 -1.01 -0.47
CA ARG A 22 -6.06 -0.62 -1.87
C ARG A 22 -7.48 -0.10 -2.10
N GLN A 23 -8.48 -0.72 -1.48
CA GLN A 23 -9.87 -0.27 -1.57
C GLN A 23 -10.09 1.11 -0.93
N GLU A 24 -9.40 1.41 0.17
CA GLU A 24 -9.41 2.76 0.78
C GLU A 24 -8.84 3.80 -0.18
N ILE A 25 -7.70 3.51 -0.83
CA ILE A 25 -7.09 4.40 -1.83
C ILE A 25 -8.05 4.62 -3.02
N LEU A 26 -8.66 3.55 -3.54
CA LEU A 26 -9.64 3.65 -4.61
C LEU A 26 -10.85 4.49 -4.19
N SER A 27 -11.36 4.28 -2.98
CA SER A 27 -12.47 5.06 -2.43
C SER A 27 -12.12 6.54 -2.29
N ALA A 28 -10.89 6.84 -1.85
CA ALA A 28 -10.38 8.21 -1.77
C ALA A 28 -10.24 8.86 -3.16
N ASN A 29 -9.80 8.12 -4.17
CA ASN A 29 -9.76 8.62 -5.55
C ASN A 29 -11.17 8.93 -6.06
N ILE A 30 -12.13 8.02 -5.86
CA ILE A 30 -13.53 8.20 -6.28
C ILE A 30 -14.15 9.41 -5.57
N ALA A 31 -13.89 9.60 -4.28
CA ALA A 31 -14.39 10.74 -3.53
C ALA A 31 -13.84 12.09 -4.06
N ASN A 32 -12.64 12.08 -4.64
CA ASN A 32 -12.00 13.25 -5.23
C ASN A 32 -12.16 13.33 -6.76
N ALA A 33 -13.00 12.49 -7.37
CA ALA A 33 -13.17 12.44 -8.82
C ALA A 33 -13.73 13.74 -9.42
N ASP A 34 -14.44 14.56 -8.64
CA ASP A 34 -14.95 15.85 -9.09
C ASP A 34 -14.08 17.03 -8.64
N THR A 35 -12.84 16.76 -8.16
CA THR A 35 -11.90 17.80 -7.74
C THR A 35 -10.95 18.16 -8.88
N PRO A 36 -10.94 19.42 -9.36
CA PRO A 36 -10.05 19.82 -10.46
C PRO A 36 -8.57 19.64 -10.11
N GLY A 37 -7.79 19.09 -11.05
CA GLY A 37 -6.34 18.90 -10.89
C GLY A 37 -5.91 17.77 -9.95
N TYR A 38 -6.82 16.89 -9.53
CA TYR A 38 -6.48 15.76 -8.67
C TYR A 38 -5.74 14.65 -9.42
N GLN A 39 -4.74 14.06 -8.77
CA GLN A 39 -3.91 12.98 -9.30
C GLN A 39 -4.20 11.69 -8.55
N ALA A 40 -4.81 10.73 -9.25
CA ALA A 40 -5.15 9.44 -8.69
C ALA A 40 -3.90 8.63 -8.32
N ARG A 41 -3.96 7.96 -7.17
CA ARG A 41 -2.88 7.10 -6.67
C ARG A 41 -3.30 5.62 -6.70
N ASP A 42 -2.34 4.71 -6.79
CA ASP A 42 -2.54 3.28 -6.57
C ASP A 42 -1.26 2.66 -5.99
N ILE A 43 -1.35 1.39 -5.62
CA ILE A 43 -0.23 0.58 -5.15
C ILE A 43 -0.06 -0.66 -6.01
N ASP A 44 1.19 -1.08 -6.23
CA ASP A 44 1.45 -2.30 -7.01
C ASP A 44 1.25 -3.47 -6.07
N PHE A 45 0.05 -4.03 -6.15
CA PHE A 45 -0.36 -5.11 -5.28
C PHE A 45 0.62 -6.29 -5.31
N ALA A 46 1.19 -6.63 -6.47
CA ALA A 46 2.08 -7.77 -6.59
C ALA A 46 3.41 -7.51 -5.88
N SER A 47 4.05 -6.38 -6.17
CA SER A 47 5.32 -6.03 -5.52
C SER A 47 5.16 -5.70 -4.03
N GLN A 48 4.05 -5.06 -3.63
CA GLN A 48 3.77 -4.77 -2.23
C GLN A 48 3.47 -6.05 -1.44
N LEU A 49 2.71 -7.00 -1.99
CA LEU A 49 2.47 -8.28 -1.33
C LEU A 49 3.77 -9.06 -1.16
N GLN A 50 4.64 -9.05 -2.16
CA GLN A 50 5.96 -9.67 -2.05
C GLN A 50 6.81 -9.00 -0.97
N LYS A 51 6.86 -7.66 -0.93
CA LYS A 51 7.55 -6.89 0.11
C LYS A 51 7.02 -7.22 1.50
N VAL A 52 5.71 -7.28 1.71
CA VAL A 52 5.11 -7.63 3.01
C VAL A 52 5.43 -9.08 3.40
N MET A 53 5.48 -10.01 2.43
CA MET A 53 5.85 -11.39 2.67
C MET A 53 7.35 -11.60 2.95
N GLU A 54 8.21 -10.70 2.47
CA GLU A 54 9.64 -10.65 2.78
C GLU A 54 9.88 -9.91 4.12
N ALA A 55 9.18 -8.81 4.36
CA ALA A 55 9.26 -8.02 5.59
C ALA A 55 8.64 -8.74 6.81
N GLY A 56 7.54 -9.47 6.63
CA GLY A 56 6.96 -10.33 7.66
C GLY A 56 7.86 -11.49 8.07
N ARG A 57 8.88 -11.85 7.25
CA ARG A 57 9.98 -12.73 7.63
C ARG A 57 11.11 -12.00 8.34
N ALA A 58 11.30 -10.72 8.04
CA ALA A 58 12.21 -9.82 8.75
C ALA A 58 11.51 -9.21 9.98
N ASN A 59 11.20 -10.06 10.97
CA ASN A 59 10.85 -9.60 12.32
C ASN A 59 11.91 -8.58 12.78
N GLY A 60 11.55 -7.30 12.87
CA GLY A 60 12.33 -6.32 13.61
C GLY A 60 12.80 -5.05 12.90
N SER A 61 12.28 -4.67 11.72
CA SER A 61 12.51 -3.30 11.22
C SER A 61 11.63 -2.27 11.95
N GLY A 62 11.67 -2.28 13.27
CA GLY A 62 11.21 -1.17 14.09
C GLY A 62 12.39 -0.30 14.44
N MET A 63 12.29 1.01 14.20
CA MET A 63 13.32 1.95 14.66
C MET A 63 13.22 2.01 16.19
N SER A 64 14.25 1.51 16.87
CA SER A 64 14.40 1.66 18.32
C SER A 64 15.25 2.89 18.59
N LEU A 65 14.75 3.82 19.40
CA LEU A 65 15.53 4.99 19.80
C LEU A 65 16.58 4.61 20.83
N GLU A 66 17.78 5.19 20.72
CA GLU A 66 18.83 4.98 21.71
C GLU A 66 18.50 5.73 23.01
N LEU A 67 18.47 5.00 24.13
CA LEU A 67 18.20 5.57 25.44
C LEU A 67 19.46 6.27 25.96
N THR A 68 19.42 7.60 26.02
CA THR A 68 20.54 8.40 26.56
C THR A 68 20.65 8.34 28.09
N ASN A 69 19.60 7.90 28.78
CA ASN A 69 19.56 7.76 30.23
C ASN A 69 18.70 6.57 30.63
N THR A 70 19.08 5.87 31.71
CA THR A 70 18.37 4.70 32.23
C THR A 70 16.97 5.00 32.79
N ARG A 71 16.63 6.27 33.02
CA ARG A 71 15.27 6.70 33.41
C ARG A 71 14.37 7.04 32.22
N HIS A 72 14.87 7.04 30.99
CA HIS A 72 14.03 7.28 29.83
C HIS A 72 13.18 6.06 29.49
N ILE A 73 11.95 6.31 29.02
CA ILE A 73 11.02 5.28 28.59
C ILE A 73 11.45 4.81 27.20
N PRO A 74 11.65 3.49 26.98
CA PRO A 74 11.96 2.97 25.64
C PRO A 74 10.81 3.27 24.70
N ALA A 75 11.14 3.99 23.62
CA ALA A 75 10.23 4.20 22.50
C ALA A 75 10.73 3.38 21.31
N SER A 76 9.90 2.45 20.88
CA SER A 76 10.10 1.70 19.64
C SER A 76 8.87 1.93 18.76
N THR A 77 9.10 2.19 17.49
CA THR A 77 8.03 2.22 16.49
C THR A 77 8.10 0.95 15.67
N SER A 78 6.96 0.29 15.47
CA SER A 78 6.82 -0.63 14.36
C SER A 78 6.53 0.22 13.13
N ALA A 79 7.51 0.34 12.23
CA ALA A 79 7.23 0.90 10.91
C ALA A 79 6.13 0.03 10.28
N GLY A 80 4.96 0.62 10.04
CA GLY A 80 3.98 0.01 9.15
C GLY A 80 4.61 -0.20 7.78
N ALA A 81 4.12 -1.16 7.01
CA ALA A 81 4.57 -1.33 5.63
C ALA A 81 4.37 0.00 4.89
N ASP A 82 5.46 0.67 4.53
CA ASP A 82 5.42 1.90 3.75
C ASP A 82 4.94 1.51 2.35
N LEU A 83 3.66 1.77 2.08
CA LEU A 83 3.09 1.55 0.77
C LEU A 83 3.62 2.63 -0.16
N ASP A 84 4.42 2.19 -1.11
CA ASP A 84 4.89 3.03 -2.21
C ASP A 84 3.68 3.43 -3.06
N LEU A 85 3.13 4.61 -2.78
CA LEU A 85 1.99 5.17 -3.49
C LEU A 85 2.46 5.73 -4.82
N MET A 86 1.99 5.12 -5.89
CA MET A 86 2.37 5.43 -7.26
C MET A 86 1.25 6.22 -7.93
N TYR A 87 1.61 7.16 -8.82
CA TYR A 87 0.62 7.87 -9.62
C TYR A 87 0.10 6.97 -10.74
N ARG A 88 -1.20 7.07 -11.01
CA ARG A 88 -1.84 6.36 -12.12
C ARG A 88 -1.60 7.11 -13.43
N ILE A 89 -1.39 6.37 -14.52
CA ILE A 89 -1.38 6.94 -15.87
C ILE A 89 -2.84 6.99 -16.37
N PRO A 90 -3.41 8.16 -16.67
CA PRO A 90 -4.77 8.24 -17.18
C PRO A 90 -4.81 7.81 -18.65
N ASP A 91 -5.65 6.82 -18.98
CA ASP A 91 -6.01 6.50 -20.36
C ASP A 91 -6.96 7.55 -20.95
N GLN A 92 -7.81 8.15 -20.09
CA GLN A 92 -8.73 9.23 -20.44
C GLN A 92 -8.57 10.40 -19.47
N PRO A 93 -7.65 11.35 -19.71
CA PRO A 93 -7.53 12.53 -18.88
C PRO A 93 -8.79 13.38 -19.02
N SER A 94 -9.36 13.77 -17.88
CA SER A 94 -10.51 14.67 -17.87
C SER A 94 -10.09 16.08 -18.32
N MET A 95 -11.03 16.83 -18.90
CA MET A 95 -10.81 18.17 -19.44
C MET A 95 -10.38 19.20 -18.37
N ASP A 96 -10.60 18.89 -17.10
CA ASP A 96 -10.26 19.67 -15.91
C ASP A 96 -8.91 19.30 -15.28
N GLY A 97 -8.15 18.39 -15.91
CA GLY A 97 -6.86 17.93 -15.41
C GLY A 97 -6.95 16.91 -14.28
N ASN A 98 -8.15 16.39 -13.99
CA ASN A 98 -8.31 15.26 -13.09
C ASN A 98 -7.87 13.94 -13.77
N THR A 99 -7.14 13.11 -13.02
CA THR A 99 -6.58 11.82 -13.45
C THR A 99 -7.38 10.62 -12.93
N VAL A 100 -8.47 10.85 -12.19
CA VAL A 100 -9.34 9.76 -11.71
C VAL A 100 -10.14 9.20 -12.87
N ASP A 101 -9.99 7.90 -13.10
CA ASP A 101 -10.79 7.12 -14.04
C ASP A 101 -11.81 6.28 -13.26
N MET A 102 -13.09 6.43 -13.57
CA MET A 102 -14.20 5.71 -12.94
C MET A 102 -14.48 4.36 -13.60
N ASP A 103 -14.03 4.14 -14.84
CA ASP A 103 -14.22 2.89 -15.58
C ASP A 103 -12.89 2.40 -16.18
N PRO A 104 -11.89 2.08 -15.34
CA PRO A 104 -10.60 1.64 -15.83
C PRO A 104 -10.72 0.26 -16.48
N SER A 105 -10.05 0.11 -17.62
CA SER A 105 -9.96 -1.19 -18.29
C SER A 105 -9.28 -2.24 -17.37
N PRO A 106 -9.64 -3.54 -17.48
CA PRO A 106 -9.05 -4.59 -16.65
C PRO A 106 -7.54 -4.76 -16.84
N THR A 107 -6.99 -4.28 -17.97
CA THR A 107 -5.55 -4.29 -18.24
C THR A 107 -4.85 -3.14 -17.52
N THR A 108 -5.43 -1.94 -17.50
CA THR A 108 -4.89 -0.76 -16.81
C THR A 108 -4.84 -0.97 -15.29
N VAL A 109 -5.80 -1.71 -14.72
CA VAL A 109 -5.82 -2.08 -13.28
C VAL A 109 -4.57 -2.87 -12.83
N CYS A 110 -3.88 -3.50 -13.77
CA CYS A 110 -2.66 -4.28 -13.55
C CYS A 110 -1.36 -3.55 -13.92
N ASP A 111 -1.40 -2.41 -14.62
CA ASP A 111 -0.21 -1.70 -15.09
C ASP A 111 -0.02 -0.41 -14.30
N ILE A 112 0.92 -0.44 -13.34
CA ILE A 112 1.38 0.76 -12.64
C ILE A 112 2.91 0.73 -12.61
N ARG A 113 3.53 1.87 -12.91
CA ARG A 113 4.98 1.96 -13.10
C ARG A 113 5.62 2.90 -12.09
N PRO A 114 6.78 2.54 -11.53
CA PRO A 114 7.55 3.47 -10.71
C PRO A 114 8.04 4.60 -11.61
N THR A 115 8.08 5.81 -11.05
CA THR A 115 8.59 7.02 -11.71
C THR A 115 9.95 6.82 -12.35
#